data_AF-A0A960NSV5-F1
#
_entry.id   AF-A0A960NSV5-F1
#
_cell.length_a   1.000
_cell.length_b   1.000
_cell.length_c   1.000
_cell.angle_alpha   90.00
_cell.angle_beta   90.00
_cell.angle_gamma   90.00
#
_symmetry.space_group_name_H-M   'P 1'
#
loop_
_entity.id
_entity.type
_entity.pdbx_description
1 polymer ?
#
loop_
_entity_poly.entity_id
_entity_poly.type
_entity_poly.pdbx_seq_one_letter_code
_entity_poly.pdbx_strand_id
1 'polypeptide(L)'
;MENRLLTRLSKVLQIAASVLLLMGVTSPIVAASPPTNVVIILADDLGYGELGCQGHPDFKTPHLDRMAAEGARLTSFYTPMPWC
;
A
#
# COMPACT_ATOMS: atom_id res chain seq x y z
N MET A 1 -11.35 -25.28 -57.26
CA MET A 1 -10.30 -24.43 -56.65
C MET A 1 -10.84 -23.66 -55.44
N GLU A 2 -12.14 -23.35 -55.38
CA GLU A 2 -12.86 -22.71 -54.25
C GLU A 2 -12.72 -23.38 -52.88
N ASN A 3 -12.80 -24.72 -52.79
CA ASN A 3 -12.81 -25.41 -51.49
C ASN A 3 -11.51 -25.26 -50.68
N ARG A 4 -10.37 -24.96 -51.34
CA ARG A 4 -9.08 -24.71 -50.68
C ARG A 4 -8.96 -23.31 -50.08
N LEU A 5 -9.69 -22.33 -50.62
CA LEU A 5 -9.70 -20.96 -50.11
C LEU A 5 -10.55 -20.88 -48.83
N LEU A 6 -11.71 -21.54 -48.85
CA LEU A 6 -12.63 -21.61 -47.71
C LEU A 6 -12.02 -22.32 -46.49
N THR A 7 -11.22 -23.38 -46.70
CA THR A 7 -10.48 -24.05 -45.60
C THR A 7 -9.32 -23.22 -45.05
N ARG A 8 -8.73 -22.32 -45.84
CA ARG A 8 -7.68 -21.40 -45.35
C ARG A 8 -8.28 -20.26 -44.54
N LEU A 9 -9.41 -19.71 -44.98
CA LEU A 9 -10.17 -18.68 -44.24
C LEU A 9 -10.66 -19.18 -42.88
N SER A 10 -11.20 -20.40 -42.79
CA SER A 10 -11.65 -20.94 -41.49
C SER A 10 -10.48 -21.18 -40.53
N LYS A 11 -9.33 -21.66 -41.02
CA LYS A 11 -8.12 -21.84 -40.20
C LYS A 11 -7.56 -20.53 -39.66
N VAL A 12 -7.53 -19.47 -40.46
CA VAL A 12 -7.08 -18.15 -39.99
C VAL A 12 -8.01 -17.60 -38.92
N LEU A 13 -9.33 -17.76 -39.10
CA LEU A 13 -10.31 -17.33 -38.10
C LEU A 13 -10.16 -18.12 -36.78
N GLN A 14 -9.93 -19.44 -36.87
CA GLN A 14 -9.66 -20.29 -35.71
C GLN A 14 -8.38 -19.89 -34.97
N ILE A 15 -7.30 -19.59 -35.69
CA ILE A 15 -6.03 -19.14 -35.09
C ILE A 15 -6.22 -17.77 -34.42
N ALA A 16 -6.89 -16.82 -35.09
CA ALA A 16 -7.18 -15.51 -34.52
C ALA A 16 -8.02 -15.61 -33.23
N ALA A 17 -9.05 -16.46 -33.23
CA ALA A 17 -9.86 -16.72 -32.04
C ALA A 17 -9.05 -17.38 -30.90
N SER A 18 -8.13 -18.29 -31.24
CA SER A 18 -7.25 -18.94 -30.26
C SER A 18 -6.25 -17.97 -29.63
N VAL A 19 -5.70 -17.04 -30.44
CA VAL A 19 -4.78 -16.00 -29.96
C VAL A 19 -5.51 -14.99 -29.09
N LEU A 20 -6.73 -14.59 -29.46
CA LEU A 20 -7.56 -13.70 -28.67
C LEU A 20 -7.95 -14.33 -27.33
N LEU A 21 -8.24 -15.64 -27.33
CA LEU A 21 -8.51 -16.40 -26.11
C LEU A 21 -7.27 -16.45 -25.21
N LEU A 22 -6.07 -16.69 -25.78
CA LEU A 22 -4.82 -16.77 -25.02
C LEU A 22 -4.43 -15.43 -24.37
N MET A 23 -4.72 -14.30 -25.02
CA MET A 23 -4.51 -12.96 -24.46
C MET A 23 -5.48 -12.62 -23.32
N GLY A 24 -6.66 -13.26 -23.28
CA GLY A 24 -7.66 -13.06 -22.23
C GLY A 24 -7.36 -13.79 -20.91
N VAL A 25 -6.41 -14.73 -20.87
CA VAL A 25 -6.15 -15.57 -19.68
C VAL A 25 -5.04 -15.00 -18.78
N THR A 26 -4.33 -13.96 -19.20
CA THR A 26 -3.25 -13.39 -18.38
C THR A 26 -3.77 -12.35 -17.39
N SER A 27 -4.62 -12.78 -16.44
CA SER A 27 -4.84 -11.97 -15.23
C SER A 27 -3.58 -12.01 -14.38
N PRO A 28 -3.01 -10.85 -13.97
CA PRO A 28 -1.90 -10.86 -13.05
C PRO A 28 -2.36 -11.47 -11.73
N ILE A 29 -1.70 -12.54 -11.30
CA ILE A 29 -1.83 -13.05 -9.93
C ILE A 29 -1.19 -11.99 -9.03
N VAL A 30 -2.02 -11.14 -8.43
CA VAL A 30 -1.58 -10.25 -7.37
C VAL A 30 -1.33 -11.14 -6.16
N ALA A 31 -0.05 -11.35 -5.83
CA ALA A 31 0.32 -11.99 -4.58
C ALA A 31 -0.31 -11.21 -3.42
N ALA A 32 -0.92 -11.92 -2.48
CA ALA A 32 -1.50 -11.29 -1.30
C ALA A 32 -0.41 -10.47 -0.60
N SER A 33 -0.69 -9.18 -0.33
CA SER A 33 0.22 -8.35 0.44
C SER A 33 0.53 -9.04 1.77
N PRO A 34 1.78 -9.04 2.23
CA PRO A 34 2.11 -9.58 3.54
C PRO A 34 1.27 -8.86 4.60
N PRO A 35 0.92 -9.55 5.71
CA PRO A 35 0.16 -8.92 6.77
C PRO A 35 0.90 -7.71 7.33
N THR A 36 0.16 -6.62 7.56
CA THR A 36 0.71 -5.42 8.20
C THR A 36 0.92 -5.67 9.68
N ASN A 37 2.14 -5.49 10.16
CA ASN A 37 2.41 -5.49 11.59
C ASN A 37 1.99 -4.14 12.19
N VAL A 38 1.26 -4.17 13.31
CA VAL A 38 0.86 -2.97 14.06
C VAL A 38 1.62 -2.95 15.38
N VAL A 39 2.39 -1.89 15.61
CA VAL A 39 3.16 -1.69 16.85
C VAL A 39 2.61 -0.45 17.55
N ILE A 40 2.18 -0.62 18.80
CA ILE A 40 1.72 0.48 19.66
C ILE A 40 2.83 0.78 20.66
N ILE A 41 3.34 2.01 20.62
CA ILE A 41 4.31 2.53 21.58
C ILE A 41 3.56 3.57 22.43
N LEU A 42 3.45 3.30 23.72
CA LEU A 42 2.86 4.21 24.70
C LEU A 42 3.95 4.62 25.69
N ALA A 43 4.14 5.93 25.84
CA ALA A 43 5.03 6.50 26.85
C ALA A 43 4.18 7.00 28.02
N ASP A 44 4.59 6.63 29.24
CA ASP A 44 3.96 7.10 30.47
C ASP A 44 4.41 8.53 30.79
N ASP A 45 3.50 9.36 31.28
CA ASP A 45 3.72 10.76 31.68
C ASP A 45 4.44 11.69 30.67
N LEU A 46 4.46 11.35 29.37
CA LEU A 46 5.09 12.19 28.34
C LEU A 46 4.27 13.46 28.08
N GLY A 47 4.86 14.61 28.36
CA GLY A 47 4.24 15.92 28.15
C GLY A 47 4.17 16.32 26.67
N TYR A 48 3.10 17.05 26.29
CA TYR A 48 2.87 17.49 24.91
C TYR A 48 4.02 18.31 24.31
N GLY A 49 4.71 19.11 25.14
CA GLY A 49 5.79 20.00 24.71
C GLY A 49 7.20 19.38 24.79
N GLU A 50 7.34 18.12 25.20
CA GLU A 50 8.65 17.52 25.50
C GLU A 50 9.39 16.96 24.26
N LEU A 51 8.72 16.91 23.11
CA LEU A 51 9.31 16.40 21.88
C LEU A 51 9.93 17.52 21.05
N GLY A 52 11.03 17.21 20.36
CA GLY A 52 11.68 18.11 19.41
C GLY A 52 10.72 18.53 18.29
N CYS A 53 9.90 17.59 17.79
CA CYS A 53 8.88 17.90 16.78
C CYS A 53 7.79 18.86 17.29
N GLN A 54 7.66 19.04 18.62
CA GLN A 54 6.74 19.98 19.26
C GLN A 54 7.40 21.33 19.56
N GLY A 55 8.67 21.50 19.19
CA GLY A 55 9.43 22.73 19.36
C GLY A 55 10.18 22.83 20.69
N HIS A 56 10.39 21.71 21.42
CA HIS A 56 11.19 21.75 22.64
C HIS A 56 12.60 22.28 22.33
N PRO A 57 13.14 23.26 23.09
CA PRO A 57 14.41 23.90 22.77
C PRO A 57 15.63 22.97 22.94
N ASP A 58 15.62 22.10 23.95
CA ASP A 58 16.82 21.34 24.34
C ASP A 58 16.74 19.81 24.15
N PHE A 59 15.56 19.21 24.28
CA PHE A 59 15.38 17.76 24.18
C PHE A 59 15.47 17.27 22.75
N LYS A 60 16.35 16.29 22.54
CA LYS A 60 16.63 15.71 21.24
C LYS A 60 15.88 14.39 21.11
N THR A 61 14.86 14.35 20.26
CA THR A 61 14.04 13.16 20.00
C THR A 61 14.10 12.73 18.53
N PRO A 62 15.29 12.57 17.93
CA PRO A 62 15.46 12.49 16.47
C PRO A 62 14.69 11.32 15.83
N HIS A 63 14.50 10.22 16.54
CA HIS A 63 13.71 9.09 16.05
C HIS A 63 12.21 9.40 16.02
N LEU A 64 11.68 10.07 17.05
CA LEU A 64 10.28 10.49 17.10
C LEU A 64 10.02 11.64 16.12
N ASP A 65 10.99 12.55 15.97
CA ASP A 65 10.91 13.65 15.01
C ASP A 65 10.86 13.13 13.58
N ARG A 66 11.67 12.12 13.25
CA ARG A 66 11.61 11.44 11.96
C ARG A 66 10.27 10.73 11.74
N MET A 67 9.76 9.99 12.73
CA MET A 67 8.44 9.35 12.61
C MET A 67 7.32 10.36 12.38
N ALA A 68 7.38 11.52 13.03
CA ALA A 68 6.42 12.60 12.83
C ALA A 68 6.50 13.23 11.43
N ALA A 69 7.70 13.28 10.83
CA ALA A 69 7.92 13.81 9.49
C ALA A 69 7.55 12.82 8.37
N GLU A 70 7.74 11.52 8.60
CA GLU A 70 7.44 10.46 7.63
C GLU A 70 5.97 10.00 7.70
N GLY A 71 5.28 10.30 8.81
CA GLY A 71 3.92 9.84 9.10
C GLY A 71 2.91 10.97 9.28
N ALA A 72 1.83 10.64 9.97
CA ALA A 72 0.83 11.60 10.41
C ALA A 72 1.11 12.03 11.86
N ARG A 73 0.95 13.33 12.14
CA ARG A 73 1.08 13.89 13.49
C ARG A 73 -0.25 14.46 13.96
N LEU A 74 -0.70 14.02 15.12
CA LEU A 74 -1.92 14.52 15.76
C LEU A 74 -1.56 15.59 16.79
N THR A 75 -1.66 16.87 16.41
CA THR A 75 -1.33 18.01 17.29
C THR A 75 -2.45 18.36 18.28
N SER A 76 -3.55 17.62 18.28
CA SER A 76 -4.69 17.81 19.18
C SER A 76 -5.28 16.45 19.57
N PHE A 77 -4.44 15.61 20.18
CA PHE A 77 -4.79 14.28 20.65
C PHE A 77 -4.94 14.27 22.17
N TYR A 78 -6.18 14.34 22.66
CA TYR A 78 -6.50 14.45 24.08
C TYR A 78 -6.81 13.08 24.69
N THR A 79 -6.42 12.87 25.95
CA THR A 79 -6.87 11.75 26.75
C THR A 79 -8.19 12.09 27.44
N PRO A 80 -9.11 11.14 27.62
CA PRO A 80 -10.38 11.38 28.31
C PRO A 80 -10.20 11.57 29.83
N MET A 81 -9.08 11.08 30.39
CA MET A 81 -8.76 11.11 31.81
C MET A 81 -7.23 11.23 32.01
N PRO A 82 -6.76 11.99 33.02
CA PRO A 82 -5.33 12.25 33.22
C PRO A 82 -4.66 11.28 34.22
N TRP A 83 -5.32 10.19 34.60
CA TRP A 83 -4.81 9.20 35.53
C TRP A 83 -4.77 7.82 34.85
N CYS A 84 -3.85 6.98 35.30
CA CYS A 84 -3.62 5.62 34.83
C CYS A 84 -4.67 4.61 35.29
#